data_AF-A0A427TWV5-F1
#
_entry.id   AF-A0A427TWV5-F1
#
_cell.length_a   1.000
_cell.length_b   1.000
_cell.length_c   1.000
_cell.angle_alpha   90.00
_cell.angle_beta   90.00
_cell.angle_gamma   90.00
#
_symmetry.space_group_name_H-M   'P 1'
#
loop_
_entity.id
_entity.type
_entity.pdbx_description
1 polymer ?
#
loop_
_entity_poly.entity_id
_entity_poly.type
_entity_poly.pdbx_seq_one_letter_code
_entity_poly.pdbx_strand_id
1 'polypeptide(L)'
;MKKAVLFLVIFLTSVNFFFNGNPLSKSYAQELAVEYLEEQFQGQKFILNNEGYYPGEGTYIIGFQSEDKSISGFLDVRKGKVRLDKGVAQ
;
A
#
# COMPACT_ATOMS: atom_id res chain seq x y z
N MET A 1 21.75 25.32 26.46
CA MET A 1 20.33 24.88 26.61
C MET A 1 19.45 25.23 25.40
N LYS A 2 19.35 26.50 24.95
CA LYS A 2 18.49 26.89 23.80
C LYS A 2 18.78 26.15 22.47
N LYS A 3 20.06 25.85 22.19
CA LYS A 3 20.48 25.13 20.97
C LYS A 3 20.03 23.66 20.93
N ALA A 4 19.97 23.00 22.09
CA ALA A 4 19.56 21.60 22.19
C ALA A 4 18.05 21.43 21.98
N VAL A 5 17.25 22.39 22.47
CA VAL A 5 15.80 22.42 22.26
C VAL A 5 15.47 22.63 20.77
N LEU A 6 16.21 23.51 20.09
CA LEU A 6 16.04 23.75 18.66
C LEU A 6 16.32 22.48 17.83
N PHE A 7 17.40 21.76 18.16
CA PHE A 7 17.72 20.48 17.50
C PHE A 7 16.64 19.42 17.73
N LEU A 8 16.09 19.34 18.95
CA LEU A 8 15.00 18.41 19.26
C LEU A 8 13.74 18.72 18.46
N VAL A 9 13.37 19.99 18.34
CA VAL A 9 12.20 20.40 17.55
C VAL A 9 12.38 20.06 16.08
N ILE A 10 13.54 20.37 15.49
CA ILE A 10 13.86 20.03 14.09
C ILE A 10 13.80 18.51 13.88
N PHE A 11 14.37 17.74 14.80
CA PHE A 11 14.34 16.29 14.73
C PHE A 11 12.90 15.74 14.76
N LEU A 12 12.07 16.19 15.69
CA LEU A 12 10.66 15.76 15.82
C LEU A 12 9.81 16.16 14.61
N THR A 13 10.04 17.34 14.02
CA THR A 13 9.34 17.76 12.80
C THR A 13 9.77 16.96 11.57
N SER A 14 11.05 16.58 11.51
CA SER A 14 11.60 15.79 10.41
C SER A 14 11.00 14.39 10.43
N VAL A 15 11.02 13.75 11.60
CA VAL A 15 10.40 12.45 11.87
C VAL A 15 8.91 12.48 11.49
N ASN A 16 8.16 13.50 11.91
CA ASN A 16 6.75 13.64 11.51
C ASN A 16 6.55 13.79 10.00
N PHE A 17 7.44 14.52 9.30
CA PHE A 17 7.37 14.62 7.84
C PHE A 17 7.65 13.28 7.15
N PHE A 18 8.61 12.49 7.65
CA PHE A 18 8.87 11.15 7.15
C PHE A 18 7.71 10.18 7.42
N PHE A 19 7.03 10.30 8.56
CA PHE A 19 5.92 9.40 8.89
C PHE A 19 4.56 9.86 8.34
N ASN A 20 4.31 11.14 8.10
CA ASN A 20 3.02 11.61 7.58
C ASN A 20 3.06 12.04 6.11
N GLY A 21 4.23 12.38 5.57
CA GLY A 21 4.39 12.92 4.21
C GLY A 21 4.94 11.95 3.18
N ASN A 22 5.55 10.83 3.58
CA ASN A 22 6.11 9.91 2.58
C ASN A 22 5.00 9.09 1.91
N PRO A 23 4.91 9.12 0.57
CA PRO A 23 4.05 8.22 -0.17
C PRO A 23 4.44 6.78 0.16
N LEU A 24 3.44 5.90 0.16
CA LEU A 24 3.62 4.47 0.34
C LEU A 24 4.73 3.98 -0.61
N SER A 25 5.65 3.14 -0.16
CA SER A 25 6.59 2.53 -1.11
C SER A 25 5.86 1.45 -1.91
N LYS A 26 6.27 1.23 -3.16
CA LYS A 26 5.70 0.17 -4.01
C LYS A 26 5.79 -1.22 -3.37
N SER A 27 6.93 -1.53 -2.73
CA SER A 27 7.12 -2.83 -2.07
C SER A 27 6.15 -3.02 -0.90
N TYR A 28 5.96 -1.98 -0.10
CA TYR A 28 5.04 -2.03 1.03
C TYR A 28 3.58 -2.05 0.56
N ALA A 29 3.27 -1.41 -0.58
CA ALA A 29 1.96 -1.55 -1.22
C ALA A 29 1.67 -2.99 -1.64
N GLN A 30 2.67 -3.69 -2.19
CA GLN A 30 2.53 -5.10 -2.55
C GLN A 30 2.34 -6.00 -1.32
N GLU A 31 3.09 -5.75 -0.25
CA GLU A 31 2.94 -6.48 1.02
C GLU A 31 1.52 -6.35 1.58
N LEU A 32 0.99 -5.12 1.63
CA LEU A 32 -0.39 -4.87 2.05
C LEU A 32 -1.43 -5.54 1.15
N ALA A 33 -1.16 -5.63 -0.16
CA ALA A 33 -2.04 -6.34 -1.09
C ALA A 33 -2.03 -7.86 -0.85
N VAL A 34 -0.86 -8.46 -0.58
CA VAL A 34 -0.75 -9.89 -0.24
C VAL A 34 -1.53 -10.18 1.05
N GLU A 35 -1.28 -9.41 2.11
CA GLU A 35 -1.95 -9.57 3.41
C GLU A 35 -3.48 -9.48 3.24
N TYR A 36 -3.97 -8.48 2.51
CA TYR A 36 -5.40 -8.35 2.22
C TYR A 36 -5.97 -9.56 1.47
N LEU A 37 -5.28 -10.05 0.44
CA LEU A 37 -5.76 -11.19 -0.35
C LEU A 37 -5.75 -12.50 0.45
N GLU A 38 -4.73 -12.72 1.29
CA GLU A 38 -4.66 -13.89 2.18
C GLU A 38 -5.79 -13.88 3.22
N GLU A 39 -6.13 -12.70 3.76
CA GLU A 39 -7.26 -12.52 4.67
C GLU A 39 -8.61 -12.77 3.98
N GLN A 40 -8.81 -12.25 2.77
CA GLN A 40 -10.08 -12.37 2.04
C GLN A 40 -10.28 -13.75 1.39
N PHE A 41 -9.21 -14.38 0.91
CA PHE A 41 -9.25 -15.61 0.12
C PHE A 41 -8.26 -16.64 0.68
N GLN A 42 -8.57 -17.15 1.87
CA GLN A 42 -7.71 -18.10 2.60
C GLN A 42 -7.34 -19.33 1.75
N GLY A 43 -6.04 -19.64 1.73
CA GLY A 43 -5.52 -20.82 1.04
C GLY A 43 -5.35 -20.67 -0.47
N GLN A 44 -5.65 -19.50 -1.05
CA GLN A 44 -5.35 -19.20 -2.44
C GLN A 44 -4.01 -18.46 -2.57
N LYS A 45 -3.28 -18.77 -3.64
CA LYS A 45 -2.07 -18.06 -4.04
C LYS A 45 -2.39 -17.08 -5.15
N PHE A 46 -1.81 -15.90 -5.06
CA PHE A 46 -2.04 -14.81 -6.00
C PHE A 46 -0.74 -14.36 -6.66
N ILE A 47 -0.84 -14.11 -7.96
CA ILE A 47 0.19 -13.43 -8.75
C ILE A 47 -0.19 -11.96 -8.77
N LEU A 48 0.71 -11.10 -8.30
CA LEU A 48 0.52 -9.66 -8.28
C LEU A 48 1.23 -8.98 -9.45
N ASN A 49 0.51 -8.13 -10.15
CA ASN A 49 1.03 -7.24 -11.19
C ASN A 49 0.84 -5.79 -10.74
N ASN A 50 1.88 -4.97 -10.93
CA ASN A 50 1.78 -3.56 -10.61
C ASN A 50 1.27 -2.80 -11.84
N GLU A 51 0.05 -2.31 -11.78
CA GLU A 51 -0.70 -1.75 -12.91
C GLU A 51 -0.56 -0.23 -12.99
N GLY A 52 -0.40 0.45 -11.84
CA GLY A 52 -0.28 1.91 -11.86
C GLY A 52 -0.01 2.56 -10.50
N TYR A 53 0.16 3.88 -10.54
CA TYR A 53 0.28 4.74 -9.37
C TYR A 53 -0.42 6.07 -9.65
N TYR A 54 -1.34 6.46 -8.76
CA TYR A 54 -2.01 7.76 -8.77
C TYR A 54 -1.30 8.71 -7.79
N PRO A 55 -0.36 9.56 -8.26
CA PRO A 55 0.46 10.39 -7.38
C PRO A 55 -0.35 11.43 -6.60
N GLY A 56 -1.46 11.92 -7.17
CA GLY A 56 -2.33 12.89 -6.48
C GLY A 56 -3.07 12.31 -5.27
N GLU A 57 -3.28 10.99 -5.24
CA GLU A 57 -3.97 10.30 -4.15
C GLU A 57 -3.03 9.45 -3.29
N GLY A 58 -1.77 9.26 -3.73
CA GLY A 58 -0.83 8.34 -3.09
C GLY A 58 -1.28 6.88 -3.13
N THR A 59 -2.00 6.50 -4.20
CA THR A 59 -2.63 5.19 -4.35
C THR A 59 -1.89 4.37 -5.41
N TYR A 60 -1.48 3.15 -5.05
CA TYR A 60 -1.00 2.15 -6.00
C TYR A 60 -2.16 1.30 -6.49
N ILE A 61 -2.13 0.95 -7.77
CA ILE A 61 -3.09 0.03 -8.39
C ILE A 61 -2.37 -1.28 -8.61
N ILE A 62 -2.80 -2.31 -7.89
CA ILE A 62 -2.20 -3.64 -7.91
C ILE A 62 -3.22 -4.60 -8.52
N GLY A 63 -2.93 -5.09 -9.72
CA GLY A 63 -3.66 -6.20 -10.32
C GLY A 63 -3.29 -7.50 -9.62
N PHE A 64 -4.27 -8.38 -9.43
CA PHE A 64 -4.05 -9.71 -8.89
C PHE A 64 -4.80 -10.76 -9.71
N GLN A 65 -4.25 -11.97 -9.74
CA GLN A 65 -4.89 -13.14 -10.30
C GLN A 65 -4.52 -14.37 -9.45
N SER A 66 -5.51 -15.18 -9.10
CA SER A 66 -5.28 -16.46 -8.43
C SER A 66 -4.55 -17.43 -9.37
N GLU A 67 -3.73 -18.34 -8.83
CA GLU A 67 -3.01 -19.32 -9.66
C GLU A 67 -3.93 -20.21 -10.50
N ASP A 68 -5.12 -20.53 -9.98
CA ASP A 68 -6.18 -21.29 -10.67
C ASP A 68 -6.97 -20.44 -11.67
N LYS A 69 -6.67 -19.13 -11.76
CA LYS A 69 -7.33 -18.13 -12.60
C LYS A 69 -8.82 -17.94 -12.31
N SER A 70 -9.34 -18.48 -11.21
CA SER A 70 -10.74 -18.36 -10.83
C SER A 70 -11.09 -16.96 -10.32
N ILE A 71 -10.11 -16.22 -9.78
CA ILE A 71 -10.31 -14.89 -9.23
C ILE A 71 -9.27 -13.94 -9.82
N SER A 72 -9.72 -12.78 -10.28
CA SER A 72 -8.82 -11.70 -10.70
C SER A 72 -9.49 -10.34 -10.53
N GLY A 73 -8.67 -9.32 -10.26
CA GLY A 73 -9.15 -7.95 -10.12
C GLY A 73 -8.04 -6.97 -9.82
N PHE A 74 -8.43 -5.79 -9.34
CA PHE A 74 -7.53 -4.70 -9.01
C PHE A 74 -7.76 -4.21 -7.58
N LEU A 75 -6.65 -3.92 -6.89
CA LEU A 75 -6.62 -3.35 -5.56
C LEU A 75 -6.09 -1.92 -5.60
N ASP A 76 -6.84 -1.02 -4.97
CA ASP A 76 -6.41 0.31 -4.60
C ASP A 76 -5.69 0.24 -3.26
N VAL A 77 -4.38 0.42 -3.28
CA VAL A 77 -3.53 0.35 -2.10
C VAL A 77 -2.99 1.71 -1.76
N ARG A 78 -3.38 2.23 -0.61
CA ARG A 78 -2.83 3.46 -0.03
C ARG A 78 -2.49 3.23 1.43
N LYS A 79 -1.81 4.20 2.03
CA LYS A 79 -1.35 4.11 3.41
C LYS A 79 -2.50 3.78 4.38
N GLY A 80 -2.40 2.62 5.04
CA GLY A 80 -3.38 2.13 6.00
C GLY A 80 -4.72 1.69 5.42
N LYS A 81 -4.84 1.52 4.09
CA LYS A 81 -6.11 1.13 3.47
C LYS A 81 -5.91 0.43 2.13
N VAL A 82 -6.44 -0.78 2.06
CA VAL A 82 -6.59 -1.56 0.82
C VAL A 82 -8.07 -1.61 0.47
N ARG A 83 -8.41 -1.44 -0.81
CA ARG A 83 -9.77 -1.61 -1.33
C ARG A 83 -9.75 -2.40 -2.62
N LEU A 84 -10.70 -3.30 -2.77
CA LEU A 84 -11.02 -3.89 -4.07
C LEU A 84 -11.73 -2.84 -4.93
N ASP A 85 -11.11 -2.40 -6.02
CA ASP A 85 -11.69 -1.40 -6.92
C ASP A 85 -12.66 -2.07 -7.89
N LYS A 86 -12.16 -3.02 -8.71
CA LYS A 86 -12.99 -3.79 -9.67
C LYS A 86 -12.38 -5.17 -9.97
N GLY A 87 -13.26 -6.16 -10.15
CA GLY A 87 -12.90 -7.51 -10.57
C GLY A 87 -13.30 -8.56 -9.54
N VAL A 88 -14.54 -9.04 -9.69
CA VAL A 88 -14.86 -10.43 -9.38
C VAL A 88 -15.30 -11.00 -10.71
N ALA A 89 -14.34 -11.50 -11.50
CA ALA A 89 -14.69 -12.34 -12.64
C ALA A 89 -15.27 -13.65 -12.08
N GLN A 90 -16.43 -14.05 -12.62
CA GLN A 90 -17.12 -15.31 -12.33
C GLN A 90 -16.44 -16.47 -13.04
#